data_AF-X0YGF1-F1
#
_entry.id   AF-X0YGF1-F1
#
_cell.length_a   1.000
_cell.length_b   1.000
_cell.length_c   1.000
_cell.angle_alpha   90.00
_cell.angle_beta   90.00
_cell.angle_gamma   90.00
#
_symmetry.space_group_name_H-M   'P 1'
#
loop_
_entity.id
_entity.type
_entity.pdbx_description
1 polymer ?
#
loop_
_entity_poly.entity_id
_entity_poly.type
_entity_poly.pdbx_seq_one_letter_code
_entity_poly.pdbx_strand_id
1 'polypeptide(L)'
;EPAMTDIMRERFTKAITGGIKSPLGPTGGVTAYGGYLAIKEACDFVYGSRSLGGRLIAIQGLGACGYPLAEYLLGEGAALIVSDIDRSKVDKLQRAWNNDVVKSVQPEDIYTVKADIFSPCAIGGIITEDMIGKFKFDIIMGLANNQLRATGQEGEMEIARQLAGAGILFVVEWAYNIAGVLVGWAEYIFGGEASFAKIKPRIELICRDNLRKLLDEAKRGDKTPTELIYGKVEDAIYSGISFSELL
;
A
#
# COMPACT_ATOMS: atom_id res chain seq x y z
N GLU A 1 -9.60 3.89 -27.57
CA GLU A 1 -8.78 2.89 -28.29
C GLU A 1 -8.56 1.67 -27.39
N PRO A 2 -8.40 0.45 -27.93
CA PRO A 2 -8.02 -0.70 -27.12
C PRO A 2 -6.69 -0.45 -26.42
N ALA A 3 -6.58 -0.82 -25.14
CA ALA A 3 -5.35 -0.62 -24.39
C ALA A 3 -4.23 -1.47 -25.00
N MET A 4 -3.00 -0.93 -25.01
CA MET A 4 -1.84 -1.63 -25.58
C MET A 4 -1.69 -3.05 -25.01
N THR A 5 -1.88 -3.22 -23.70
CA THR A 5 -1.84 -4.54 -23.04
C THR A 5 -2.85 -5.52 -23.60
N ASP A 6 -4.07 -5.07 -23.92
CA ASP A 6 -5.10 -5.93 -24.51
C ASP A 6 -4.70 -6.37 -25.93
N ILE A 7 -4.13 -5.45 -26.73
CA ILE A 7 -3.61 -5.75 -28.07
C ILE A 7 -2.46 -6.76 -28.00
N MET A 8 -1.53 -6.55 -27.06
CA MET A 8 -0.38 -7.44 -26.88
C MET A 8 -0.80 -8.85 -26.48
N ARG A 9 -1.74 -8.97 -25.53
CA ARG A 9 -2.28 -10.25 -25.10
C ARG A 9 -3.02 -11.00 -26.21
N GLU A 10 -3.84 -10.29 -26.97
CA GLU A 10 -4.66 -10.87 -28.03
C GLU A 10 -3.83 -11.30 -29.26
N ARG A 11 -2.86 -10.48 -29.67
CA ARG A 11 -2.17 -10.65 -30.96
C ARG A 11 -0.80 -11.31 -30.87
N PHE A 12 -0.13 -11.26 -29.71
CA PHE A 12 1.27 -11.66 -29.61
C PHE A 12 1.50 -12.78 -28.60
N THR A 13 1.07 -12.63 -27.34
CA THR A 13 1.32 -13.66 -26.33
C THR A 13 0.34 -13.62 -25.16
N LYS A 14 -0.12 -14.81 -24.73
CA LYS A 14 -0.93 -14.97 -23.51
C LYS A 14 -0.13 -14.77 -22.20
N ALA A 15 1.20 -14.67 -22.29
CA ALA A 15 2.05 -14.40 -21.14
C ALA A 15 1.93 -12.96 -20.60
N ILE A 16 1.25 -12.07 -21.34
CA ILE A 16 0.98 -10.70 -20.89
C ILE A 16 -0.36 -10.67 -20.17
N THR A 17 -0.31 -10.27 -18.90
CA THR A 17 -1.46 -10.12 -18.01
C THR A 17 -1.76 -8.63 -17.74
N GLY A 18 -2.94 -8.35 -17.19
CA GLY A 18 -3.47 -7.01 -16.95
C GLY A 18 -4.12 -6.38 -18.18
N GLY A 19 -4.55 -5.12 -18.06
CA GLY A 19 -5.27 -4.41 -19.11
C GLY A 19 -6.76 -4.25 -18.80
N ILE A 20 -7.45 -3.39 -19.56
CA ILE A 20 -8.83 -3.01 -19.24
C ILE A 20 -9.80 -4.17 -19.50
N LYS A 21 -9.48 -5.03 -20.47
CA LYS A 21 -10.31 -6.19 -20.83
C LYS A 21 -9.82 -7.50 -20.22
N SER A 22 -8.88 -7.45 -19.26
CA SER A 22 -8.44 -8.66 -18.58
C SER A 22 -9.52 -9.15 -17.60
N PRO A 23 -9.52 -10.43 -17.20
CA PRO A 23 -10.54 -10.99 -16.31
C PRO A 23 -10.69 -10.24 -14.98
N LEU A 24 -9.59 -9.72 -14.42
CA LEU A 24 -9.58 -8.93 -13.19
C LEU A 24 -9.57 -7.42 -13.45
N GLY A 25 -9.37 -7.00 -14.70
CA GLY A 25 -9.35 -5.61 -15.12
C GLY A 25 -8.21 -4.79 -14.48
N PRO A 26 -8.41 -3.46 -14.35
CA PRO A 26 -7.44 -2.57 -13.70
C PRO A 26 -7.13 -3.00 -12.26
N THR A 27 -5.85 -3.04 -11.91
CA THR A 27 -5.36 -3.58 -10.63
C THR A 27 -5.55 -2.63 -9.44
N GLY A 28 -5.78 -1.33 -9.70
CA GLY A 28 -5.78 -0.29 -8.65
C GLY A 28 -6.75 -0.54 -7.51
N GLY A 29 -7.98 -0.98 -7.79
CA GLY A 29 -8.96 -1.32 -6.75
C GLY A 29 -8.57 -2.55 -5.92
N VAL A 30 -7.98 -3.56 -6.55
CA VAL A 30 -7.48 -4.77 -5.88
C VAL A 30 -6.27 -4.42 -4.99
N THR A 31 -5.39 -3.56 -5.48
CA THR A 31 -4.27 -2.99 -4.70
C THR A 31 -4.76 -2.20 -3.49
N ALA A 32 -5.78 -1.36 -3.67
CA ALA A 32 -6.39 -0.59 -2.60
C ALA A 32 -6.99 -1.48 -1.50
N TYR A 33 -7.62 -2.60 -1.86
CA TYR A 33 -8.12 -3.57 -0.89
C TYR A 33 -6.99 -4.16 -0.04
N GLY A 34 -5.85 -4.52 -0.65
CA GLY A 34 -4.66 -4.97 0.08
C GLY A 34 -4.12 -3.92 1.04
N GLY A 35 -3.97 -2.67 0.57
CA GLY A 35 -3.55 -1.55 1.42
C GLY A 35 -4.50 -1.26 2.58
N TYR A 36 -5.81 -1.33 2.34
CA TYR A 36 -6.84 -1.18 3.36
C TYR A 36 -6.68 -2.23 4.47
N LEU A 37 -6.45 -3.50 4.12
CA LEU A 37 -6.19 -4.55 5.10
C LEU A 37 -4.91 -4.27 5.91
N ALA A 38 -3.85 -3.84 5.23
CA ALA A 38 -2.58 -3.52 5.86
C ALA A 38 -2.70 -2.37 6.87
N ILE A 39 -3.41 -1.29 6.50
CA ILE A 39 -3.67 -0.14 7.38
C ILE A 39 -4.44 -0.57 8.63
N LYS A 40 -5.41 -1.48 8.51
CA LYS A 40 -6.14 -2.01 9.68
C LYS A 40 -5.23 -2.82 10.61
N GLU A 41 -4.28 -3.58 10.06
CA GLU A 41 -3.29 -4.27 10.90
C GLU A 41 -2.34 -3.29 11.57
N ALA A 42 -1.87 -2.26 10.86
CA ALA A 42 -1.06 -1.20 11.45
C ALA A 42 -1.80 -0.47 12.59
N CYS A 43 -3.08 -0.15 12.40
CA CYS A 43 -3.93 0.45 13.45
C CYS A 43 -4.01 -0.44 14.68
N ASP A 44 -4.20 -1.75 14.49
CA ASP A 44 -4.29 -2.66 15.62
C ASP A 44 -2.96 -2.85 16.33
N PHE A 45 -1.85 -2.80 15.60
CA PHE A 45 -0.52 -2.83 16.17
C PHE A 45 -0.21 -1.59 17.04
N VAL A 46 -0.53 -0.39 16.54
CA VAL A 46 -0.20 0.88 17.21
C VAL A 46 -1.26 1.26 18.25
N TYR A 47 -2.54 1.07 17.94
CA TYR A 47 -3.65 1.53 18.75
C TYR A 47 -4.43 0.42 19.47
N GLY A 48 -4.10 -0.86 19.26
CA GLY A 48 -4.81 -1.99 19.86
C GLY A 48 -6.22 -2.23 19.31
N SER A 49 -6.55 -1.64 18.16
CA SER A 49 -7.81 -1.89 17.45
C SER A 49 -7.66 -1.74 15.94
N ARG A 50 -8.28 -2.67 15.20
CA ARG A 50 -8.41 -2.63 13.73
C ARG A 50 -9.42 -1.57 13.24
N SER A 51 -10.11 -0.89 14.15
CA SER A 51 -11.12 0.11 13.80
C SER A 51 -10.50 1.36 13.20
N LEU A 52 -11.07 1.81 12.07
CA LEU A 52 -10.73 3.08 11.44
C LEU A 52 -11.69 4.22 11.85
N GLY A 53 -12.76 3.88 12.57
CA GLY A 53 -13.75 4.84 13.04
C GLY A 53 -13.10 5.93 13.90
N GLY A 54 -13.25 7.19 13.47
CA GLY A 54 -12.69 8.35 14.17
C GLY A 54 -11.20 8.58 13.93
N ARG A 55 -10.54 7.77 13.09
CA ARG A 55 -9.16 8.02 12.65
C ARG A 55 -9.10 9.09 11.58
N LEU A 56 -8.07 9.93 11.63
CA LEU A 56 -7.78 10.91 10.60
C LEU A 56 -6.62 10.41 9.74
N ILE A 57 -6.86 10.23 8.44
CA ILE A 57 -5.88 9.66 7.51
C ILE A 57 -5.56 10.67 6.41
N ALA A 58 -4.27 10.99 6.25
CA ALA A 58 -3.77 11.84 5.19
C ALA A 58 -3.44 10.99 3.95
N ILE A 59 -4.06 11.26 2.80
CA ILE A 59 -3.81 10.53 1.55
C ILE A 59 -3.20 11.47 0.51
N GLN A 60 -2.02 11.12 0.01
CA GLN A 60 -1.41 11.80 -1.12
C GLN A 60 -1.67 11.01 -2.41
N GLY A 61 -2.41 11.61 -3.34
CA GLY A 61 -2.78 11.03 -4.62
C GLY A 61 -4.10 10.28 -4.56
N LEU A 62 -5.02 10.65 -5.45
CA LEU A 62 -6.33 10.04 -5.69
C LEU A 62 -6.37 9.37 -7.07
N GLY A 63 -5.27 8.68 -7.42
CA GLY A 63 -5.16 7.90 -8.65
C GLY A 63 -5.89 6.55 -8.58
N ALA A 64 -5.47 5.62 -9.43
CA ALA A 64 -6.10 4.31 -9.56
C ALA A 64 -6.12 3.47 -8.27
N CYS A 65 -5.14 3.66 -7.38
CA CYS A 65 -5.09 3.01 -6.07
C CYS A 65 -5.59 3.93 -4.94
N GLY A 66 -5.18 5.20 -4.95
CA GLY A 66 -5.49 6.13 -3.87
C GLY A 66 -6.97 6.49 -3.75
N TYR A 67 -7.69 6.62 -4.87
CA TYR A 67 -9.12 6.92 -4.81
C TYR A 67 -9.94 5.75 -4.25
N PRO A 68 -9.78 4.49 -4.73
CA PRO A 68 -10.46 3.36 -4.09
C PRO A 68 -10.02 3.13 -2.64
N LEU A 69 -8.75 3.40 -2.29
CA LEU A 69 -8.30 3.33 -0.89
C LEU A 69 -9.07 4.33 -0.03
N ALA A 70 -9.23 5.57 -0.50
CA ALA A 70 -10.03 6.58 0.19
C ALA A 70 -11.46 6.10 0.44
N GLU A 71 -12.10 5.46 -0.55
CA GLU A 71 -13.46 4.91 -0.41
C GLU A 71 -13.53 3.79 0.63
N TYR A 72 -12.55 2.89 0.69
CA TYR A 72 -12.48 1.86 1.74
C TYR A 72 -12.37 2.47 3.15
N LEU A 73 -11.49 3.46 3.31
CA LEU A 73 -11.23 4.10 4.60
C LEU A 73 -12.44 4.90 5.09
N LEU A 74 -13.07 5.68 4.19
CA LEU A 74 -14.30 6.43 4.49
C LEU A 74 -15.47 5.51 4.82
N GLY A 75 -15.61 4.39 4.10
CA GLY A 75 -16.64 3.38 4.37
C GLY A 75 -16.53 2.73 5.76
N GLU A 76 -15.37 2.81 6.39
CA GLU A 76 -15.12 2.32 7.76
C GLU A 76 -15.15 3.43 8.82
N GLY A 77 -15.57 4.64 8.45
CA GLY A 77 -15.77 5.76 9.35
C GLY A 77 -14.50 6.56 9.66
N ALA A 78 -13.44 6.43 8.86
CA ALA A 78 -12.30 7.34 8.93
C ALA A 78 -12.69 8.72 8.36
N ALA A 79 -12.01 9.77 8.83
CA ALA A 79 -11.98 11.06 8.18
C ALA A 79 -10.67 11.20 7.39
N LEU A 80 -10.71 11.93 6.28
CA LEU A 80 -9.56 12.09 5.38
C LEU A 80 -9.11 13.54 5.25
N ILE A 81 -7.79 13.70 5.13
CA ILE A 81 -7.17 14.88 4.50
C ILE A 81 -6.54 14.39 3.21
N VAL A 82 -6.99 14.88 2.06
CA VAL A 82 -6.51 14.42 0.76
C VAL A 82 -5.74 15.50 0.01
N SER A 83 -4.81 15.07 -0.84
CA SER A 83 -4.17 15.96 -1.80
C SER A 83 -3.98 15.25 -3.14
N ASP A 84 -4.25 15.93 -4.24
CA ASP A 84 -3.93 15.50 -5.60
C ASP A 84 -3.69 16.75 -6.45
N ILE A 85 -2.77 16.67 -7.41
CA ILE A 85 -2.50 17.75 -8.38
C ILE A 85 -3.71 18.02 -9.27
N ASP A 86 -4.53 17.00 -9.51
CA ASP A 86 -5.78 17.09 -10.25
C ASP A 86 -6.95 17.34 -9.28
N ARG A 87 -7.31 18.61 -9.16
CA ARG A 87 -8.40 19.06 -8.28
C ARG A 87 -9.74 18.38 -8.58
N SER A 88 -9.98 17.95 -9.81
CA SER A 88 -11.25 17.32 -10.18
C SER A 88 -11.50 16.02 -9.41
N LYS A 89 -10.44 15.27 -9.07
CA LYS A 89 -10.52 14.04 -8.27
C LYS A 89 -10.85 14.33 -6.82
N VAL A 90 -10.23 15.37 -6.26
CA VAL A 90 -10.53 15.85 -4.90
C VAL A 90 -11.99 16.23 -4.80
N ASP A 91 -12.46 17.07 -5.72
CA ASP A 91 -13.84 17.54 -5.72
C ASP A 91 -14.84 16.37 -5.93
N LYS A 92 -14.48 15.38 -6.76
CA LYS A 92 -15.29 14.17 -6.95
C LYS A 92 -15.45 13.37 -5.65
N LEU A 93 -14.35 13.14 -4.92
CA LEU A 93 -14.37 12.41 -3.65
C LEU A 93 -15.18 13.16 -2.59
N GLN A 94 -14.94 14.47 -2.49
CA GLN A 94 -15.65 15.39 -1.61
C GLN A 94 -17.17 15.40 -1.84
N ARG A 95 -17.61 15.45 -3.10
CA ARG A 95 -19.04 15.35 -3.46
C ARG A 95 -19.66 14.00 -3.10
N ALA A 96 -18.88 12.92 -3.17
CA ALA A 96 -19.38 11.57 -2.89
C ALA A 96 -19.54 11.28 -1.39
N TRP A 97 -18.72 11.88 -0.52
CA TRP A 97 -18.62 11.50 0.90
C TRP A 97 -18.88 12.61 1.93
N ASN A 98 -19.28 13.81 1.49
CA ASN A 98 -19.41 15.04 2.29
C ASN A 98 -18.06 15.68 2.67
N ASN A 99 -18.00 17.01 2.52
CA ASN A 99 -16.82 17.84 2.79
C ASN A 99 -16.39 17.85 4.27
N ASP A 100 -17.29 17.52 5.19
CA ASP A 100 -16.98 17.53 6.63
C ASP A 100 -16.01 16.41 7.02
N VAL A 101 -16.06 15.27 6.31
CA VAL A 101 -15.19 14.11 6.53
C VAL A 101 -14.04 14.01 5.52
N VAL A 102 -14.10 14.74 4.40
CA VAL A 102 -13.02 14.83 3.41
C VAL A 102 -12.54 16.27 3.26
N LYS A 103 -11.43 16.59 3.92
CA LYS A 103 -10.72 17.87 3.76
C LYS A 103 -9.63 17.74 2.70
N SER A 104 -9.20 18.85 2.12
CA SER A 104 -8.07 18.86 1.20
C SER A 104 -7.04 19.93 1.53
N VAL A 105 -5.79 19.66 1.17
CA VAL A 105 -4.65 20.57 1.29
C VAL A 105 -3.84 20.58 0.00
N GLN A 106 -2.95 21.56 -0.15
CA GLN A 106 -2.02 21.57 -1.28
C GLN A 106 -1.03 20.40 -1.19
N PRO A 107 -0.48 19.92 -2.33
CA PRO A 107 0.43 18.78 -2.37
C PRO A 107 1.62 18.89 -1.42
N GLU A 108 2.13 20.10 -1.19
CA GLU A 108 3.29 20.36 -0.34
C GLU A 108 2.94 20.32 1.15
N ASP A 109 1.69 20.63 1.50
CA ASP A 109 1.23 20.74 2.89
C ASP A 109 0.94 19.36 3.50
N ILE A 110 0.61 18.36 2.67
CA ILE A 110 0.13 17.03 3.11
C ILE A 110 1.09 16.34 4.07
N TYR A 111 2.39 16.62 3.98
CA TYR A 111 3.42 15.99 4.80
C TYR A 111 3.47 16.51 6.25
N THR A 112 2.84 17.65 6.55
CA THR A 112 2.94 18.32 7.86
C THR A 112 1.60 18.49 8.57
N VAL A 113 0.52 18.01 7.94
CA VAL A 113 -0.80 17.98 8.55
C VAL A 113 -0.78 17.09 9.79
N LYS A 114 -1.64 17.39 10.75
CA LYS A 114 -1.85 16.52 11.90
C LYS A 114 -2.87 15.45 11.50
N ALA A 115 -2.44 14.20 11.38
CA ALA A 115 -3.28 13.04 11.10
C ALA A 115 -2.68 11.81 11.79
N ASP A 116 -3.48 10.80 12.07
CA ASP A 116 -3.02 9.56 12.71
C ASP A 116 -2.14 8.75 11.75
N ILE A 117 -2.48 8.76 10.47
CA ILE A 117 -1.88 7.92 9.43
C ILE A 117 -1.59 8.76 8.20
N PHE A 118 -0.45 8.55 7.57
CA PHE A 118 -0.13 9.04 6.24
C PHE A 118 -0.03 7.90 5.23
N SER A 119 -0.79 8.01 4.13
CA SER A 119 -0.88 7.02 3.06
C SER A 119 -0.45 7.63 1.72
N PRO A 120 0.86 7.60 1.39
CA PRO A 120 1.35 8.05 0.10
C PRO A 120 0.92 7.09 -1.01
N CYS A 121 0.20 7.60 -2.01
CA CYS A 121 -0.37 6.83 -3.12
C CYS A 121 -0.11 7.47 -4.50
N ALA A 122 0.83 8.43 -4.58
CA ALA A 122 1.16 9.18 -5.78
C ALA A 122 2.51 8.79 -6.39
N ILE A 123 3.61 9.21 -5.77
CA ILE A 123 4.99 9.05 -6.26
C ILE A 123 5.91 8.52 -5.15
N GLY A 124 7.02 7.90 -5.55
CA GLY A 124 8.09 7.47 -4.64
C GLY A 124 9.09 8.58 -4.31
N GLY A 125 10.02 8.29 -3.40
CA GLY A 125 11.10 9.17 -2.99
C GLY A 125 10.65 10.38 -2.18
N ILE A 126 9.48 10.30 -1.56
CA ILE A 126 8.84 11.39 -0.82
C ILE A 126 9.20 11.40 0.67
N ILE A 127 9.69 10.28 1.21
CA ILE A 127 10.13 10.18 2.61
C ILE A 127 11.64 10.34 2.65
N THR A 128 12.09 11.39 3.32
CA THR A 128 13.48 11.81 3.36
C THR A 128 13.88 12.05 4.82
N GLU A 129 15.15 11.86 5.16
CA GLU A 129 15.65 11.99 6.54
C GLU A 129 15.29 13.36 7.16
N ASP A 130 15.41 14.43 6.38
CA ASP A 130 15.11 15.81 6.81
C ASP A 130 13.61 16.11 7.04
N MET A 131 12.72 15.21 6.58
CA MET A 131 11.29 15.33 6.78
C MET A 131 10.79 14.58 8.02
N ILE A 132 11.52 13.57 8.51
CA ILE A 132 11.07 12.69 9.59
C ILE A 132 10.68 13.50 10.83
N GLY A 133 11.52 14.46 11.25
CA GLY A 133 11.25 15.30 12.42
C GLY A 133 10.06 16.28 12.26
N LYS A 134 9.49 16.41 11.05
CA LYS A 134 8.34 17.27 10.77
C LYS A 134 7.03 16.50 10.72
N PHE A 135 7.09 15.16 10.61
CA PHE A 135 5.91 14.32 10.55
C PHE A 135 5.14 14.35 11.88
N LYS A 136 3.82 14.26 11.76
CA LYS A 136 2.88 14.24 12.90
C LYS A 136 1.95 13.04 12.78
N PHE A 137 2.48 11.95 12.23
CA PHE A 137 1.78 10.70 11.96
C PHE A 137 2.34 9.62 12.88
N ASP A 138 1.50 8.74 13.38
CA ASP A 138 1.95 7.56 14.12
C ASP A 138 2.24 6.39 13.17
N ILE A 139 1.63 6.40 11.98
CA ILE A 139 1.77 5.35 10.97
C ILE A 139 2.01 5.99 9.59
N ILE A 140 2.99 5.47 8.84
CA ILE A 140 3.12 5.72 7.41
C ILE A 140 2.93 4.41 6.66
N MET A 141 1.84 4.32 5.90
CA MET A 141 1.46 3.12 5.15
C MET A 141 0.62 3.49 3.94
N GLY A 142 1.19 3.33 2.74
CA GLY A 142 0.62 3.78 1.47
C GLY A 142 0.93 2.85 0.30
N LEU A 143 0.48 3.23 -0.89
CA LEU A 143 0.52 2.39 -2.10
C LEU A 143 1.47 2.92 -3.18
N ALA A 144 2.17 4.01 -2.92
CA ALA A 144 3.25 4.48 -3.79
C ALA A 144 4.44 3.52 -3.70
N ASN A 145 5.08 3.23 -4.83
CA ASN A 145 6.31 2.43 -4.87
C ASN A 145 7.52 3.27 -4.50
N ASN A 146 8.53 2.65 -3.89
CA ASN A 146 9.80 3.27 -3.51
C ASN A 146 9.60 4.53 -2.64
N GLN A 147 8.84 4.43 -1.55
CA GLN A 147 8.42 5.62 -0.78
C GLN A 147 9.60 6.35 -0.12
N LEU A 148 10.61 5.58 0.29
CA LEU A 148 11.84 6.08 0.90
C LEU A 148 12.79 6.64 -0.17
N ARG A 149 13.37 7.81 0.09
CA ARG A 149 14.44 8.37 -0.74
C ARG A 149 15.79 7.83 -0.27
N ALA A 150 16.10 6.61 -0.69
CA ALA A 150 17.33 5.90 -0.34
C ALA A 150 18.04 5.37 -1.59
N THR A 151 19.34 5.08 -1.43
CA THR A 151 20.12 4.35 -2.42
C THR A 151 20.36 2.94 -1.90
N GLY A 152 19.55 2.00 -2.40
CA GLY A 152 19.66 0.58 -2.04
C GLY A 152 19.08 0.22 -0.67
N GLN A 153 19.12 -1.08 -0.38
CA GLN A 153 18.50 -1.70 0.80
C GLN A 153 19.02 -1.15 2.13
N GLU A 154 20.34 -0.95 2.28
CA GLU A 154 20.92 -0.40 3.50
C GLU A 154 20.39 1.00 3.83
N GLY A 155 20.25 1.86 2.80
CA GLY A 155 19.67 3.19 2.97
C GLY A 155 18.19 3.14 3.35
N GLU A 156 17.42 2.21 2.78
CA GLU A 156 16.01 2.04 3.16
C GLU A 156 15.85 1.58 4.61
N MET A 157 16.68 0.61 5.05
CA MET A 157 16.69 0.15 6.44
C MET A 157 17.09 1.27 7.41
N GLU A 158 18.06 2.12 7.02
CA GLU A 158 18.48 3.25 7.85
C GLU A 158 17.36 4.28 8.03
N ILE A 159 16.69 4.69 6.95
CA ILE A 159 15.54 5.61 7.04
C ILE A 159 14.39 4.96 7.83
N ALA A 160 14.16 3.65 7.69
CA ALA A 160 13.17 2.93 8.48
C ALA A 160 13.50 2.94 9.98
N ARG A 161 14.77 2.81 10.36
CA ARG A 161 15.22 2.96 11.76
C ARG A 161 14.98 4.38 12.29
N GLN A 162 15.26 5.40 11.48
CA GLN A 162 15.00 6.79 11.87
C GLN A 162 13.50 7.05 12.08
N LEU A 163 12.63 6.52 11.21
CA LEU A 163 11.17 6.58 11.39
C LEU A 163 10.74 5.90 12.69
N ALA A 164 11.23 4.68 12.96
CA ALA A 164 10.94 3.96 14.19
C ALA A 164 11.43 4.72 15.43
N GLY A 165 12.62 5.32 15.37
CA GLY A 165 13.17 6.17 16.44
C GLY A 165 12.35 7.44 16.70
N ALA A 166 11.62 7.93 15.69
CA ALA A 166 10.64 9.01 15.82
C ALA A 166 9.26 8.53 16.30
N GLY A 167 9.10 7.24 16.60
CA GLY A 167 7.82 6.65 17.03
C GLY A 167 6.84 6.38 15.89
N ILE A 168 7.30 6.41 14.64
CA ILE A 168 6.45 6.23 13.46
C ILE A 168 6.55 4.78 12.98
N LEU A 169 5.42 4.07 12.95
CA LEU A 169 5.36 2.76 12.33
C LEU A 169 5.50 2.91 10.81
N PHE A 170 6.53 2.28 10.26
CA PHE A 170 6.72 2.15 8.82
C PHE A 170 7.04 0.70 8.45
N VAL A 171 6.47 0.27 7.32
CA VAL A 171 6.81 -0.98 6.64
C VAL A 171 7.00 -0.64 5.18
N VAL A 172 8.08 -1.10 4.57
CA VAL A 172 8.33 -0.91 3.13
C VAL A 172 7.17 -1.47 2.31
N GLU A 173 6.75 -0.73 1.27
CA GLU A 173 5.44 -0.96 0.66
C GLU A 173 5.32 -2.32 0.01
N TRP A 174 6.38 -2.84 -0.61
CA TRP A 174 6.33 -4.10 -1.35
C TRP A 174 6.03 -5.31 -0.45
N ALA A 175 6.15 -5.15 0.88
CA ALA A 175 5.74 -6.16 1.86
C ALA A 175 4.21 -6.38 1.92
N TYR A 176 3.40 -5.38 1.56
CA TYR A 176 1.92 -5.45 1.60
C TYR A 176 1.24 -4.95 0.32
N ASN A 177 1.88 -4.08 -0.46
CA ASN A 177 1.42 -3.55 -1.75
C ASN A 177 1.60 -4.59 -2.88
N ILE A 178 1.14 -5.82 -2.66
CA ILE A 178 1.37 -6.96 -3.57
C ILE A 178 0.12 -7.34 -4.36
N ALA A 179 -1.05 -6.85 -3.98
CA ALA A 179 -2.32 -7.34 -4.53
C ALA A 179 -2.45 -7.06 -6.04
N GLY A 180 -1.83 -5.99 -6.57
CA GLY A 180 -1.73 -5.76 -8.01
C GLY A 180 -0.85 -6.78 -8.73
N VAL A 181 0.23 -7.25 -8.11
CA VAL A 181 1.07 -8.34 -8.63
C VAL A 181 0.32 -9.67 -8.58
N LEU A 182 -0.46 -9.91 -7.52
CA LEU A 182 -1.31 -11.10 -7.40
C LEU A 182 -2.37 -11.18 -8.50
N VAL A 183 -2.86 -10.05 -9.02
CA VAL A 183 -3.73 -10.04 -10.21
C VAL A 183 -2.99 -10.63 -11.41
N GLY A 184 -1.78 -10.15 -11.70
CA GLY A 184 -0.97 -10.66 -12.80
C GLY A 184 -0.66 -12.16 -12.65
N TRP A 185 -0.29 -12.59 -11.44
CA TRP A 185 -0.10 -14.02 -11.13
C TRP A 185 -1.37 -14.83 -11.38
N ALA A 186 -2.52 -14.36 -10.91
CA ALA A 186 -3.77 -15.10 -11.04
C ALA A 186 -4.28 -15.19 -12.47
N GLU A 187 -4.12 -14.12 -13.26
CA GLU A 187 -4.45 -14.17 -14.69
C GLU A 187 -3.53 -15.13 -15.45
N TYR A 188 -2.28 -15.25 -15.03
CA TYR A 188 -1.36 -16.24 -15.59
C TYR A 188 -1.77 -17.67 -15.22
N ILE A 189 -2.08 -17.94 -13.94
CA ILE A 189 -2.40 -19.29 -13.44
C ILE A 189 -3.80 -19.75 -13.83
N PHE A 190 -4.80 -18.90 -13.72
CA PHE A 190 -6.21 -19.25 -13.94
C PHE A 190 -6.74 -18.83 -15.32
N GLY A 191 -5.95 -18.10 -16.11
CA GLY A 191 -6.37 -17.61 -17.43
C GLY A 191 -7.67 -16.82 -17.35
N GLY A 192 -8.61 -17.15 -18.23
CA GLY A 192 -9.93 -16.51 -18.30
C GLY A 192 -10.82 -16.71 -17.07
N GLU A 193 -10.47 -17.64 -16.17
CA GLU A 193 -11.22 -17.87 -14.92
C GLU A 193 -10.64 -17.10 -13.72
N ALA A 194 -9.61 -16.28 -13.93
CA ALA A 194 -9.09 -15.43 -12.88
C ALA A 194 -10.20 -14.49 -12.38
N SER A 195 -10.36 -14.43 -11.06
CA SER A 195 -11.41 -13.62 -10.44
C SER A 195 -10.97 -13.16 -9.06
N PHE A 196 -11.60 -12.09 -8.58
CA PHE A 196 -11.27 -11.53 -7.26
C PHE A 196 -11.48 -12.58 -6.16
N ALA A 197 -12.52 -13.40 -6.27
CA ALA A 197 -12.80 -14.48 -5.33
C ALA A 197 -11.65 -15.50 -5.22
N LYS A 198 -11.01 -15.86 -6.33
CA LYS A 198 -9.87 -16.79 -6.35
C LYS A 198 -8.60 -16.20 -5.71
N ILE A 199 -8.38 -14.89 -5.83
CA ILE A 199 -7.17 -14.23 -5.30
C ILE A 199 -7.31 -13.67 -3.89
N LYS A 200 -8.54 -13.36 -3.47
CA LYS A 200 -8.84 -12.74 -2.17
C LYS A 200 -8.19 -13.46 -0.98
N PRO A 201 -8.21 -14.81 -0.88
CA PRO A 201 -7.53 -15.51 0.22
C PRO A 201 -6.02 -15.25 0.25
N ARG A 202 -5.36 -15.15 -0.90
CA ARG A 202 -3.90 -14.89 -0.98
C ARG A 202 -3.59 -13.42 -0.66
N ILE A 203 -4.47 -12.49 -1.07
CA ILE A 203 -4.36 -11.08 -0.67
C ILE A 203 -4.46 -10.96 0.85
N GLU A 204 -5.44 -11.60 1.48
CA GLU A 204 -5.61 -11.57 2.94
C GLU A 204 -4.44 -12.23 3.66
N LEU A 205 -3.97 -13.38 3.20
CA LEU A 205 -2.83 -14.04 3.79
C LEU A 205 -1.61 -13.11 3.84
N ILE A 206 -1.30 -12.38 2.76
CA ILE A 206 -0.10 -11.55 2.71
C ILE A 206 -0.33 -10.20 3.39
N CYS A 207 -1.37 -9.46 2.98
CA CYS A 207 -1.60 -8.08 3.39
C CYS A 207 -2.16 -7.96 4.82
N ARG A 208 -2.72 -9.05 5.37
CA ARG A 208 -3.24 -9.11 6.75
C ARG A 208 -2.40 -10.03 7.62
N ASP A 209 -2.40 -11.32 7.33
CA ASP A 209 -1.90 -12.33 8.28
C ASP A 209 -0.37 -12.35 8.37
N ASN A 210 0.33 -12.28 7.23
CA ASN A 210 1.78 -12.24 7.21
C ASN A 210 2.32 -10.88 7.68
N LEU A 211 1.64 -9.79 7.31
CA LEU A 211 1.98 -8.47 7.85
C LEU A 211 1.84 -8.43 9.37
N ARG A 212 0.75 -8.97 9.93
CA ARG A 212 0.58 -9.11 11.39
C ARG A 212 1.75 -9.87 12.03
N LYS A 213 2.11 -11.03 11.48
CA LYS A 213 3.23 -11.83 11.97
C LYS A 213 4.56 -11.05 11.94
N LEU A 214 4.81 -10.32 10.86
CA LEU A 214 5.99 -9.47 10.71
C LEU A 214 6.04 -8.38 11.80
N LEU A 215 4.92 -7.70 12.03
CA LEU A 215 4.81 -6.67 13.07
C LEU A 215 5.00 -7.25 14.48
N ASP A 216 4.38 -8.39 14.78
CA ASP A 216 4.51 -9.07 16.07
C ASP A 216 5.94 -9.59 16.32
N GLU A 217 6.66 -9.98 15.27
CA GLU A 217 8.07 -10.33 15.34
C GLU A 217 8.94 -9.09 15.59
N ALA A 218 8.71 -8.00 14.85
CA ALA A 218 9.40 -6.72 15.07
C ALA A 218 9.26 -6.23 16.51
N LYS A 219 8.05 -6.32 17.08
CA LYS A 219 7.77 -5.92 18.47
C LYS A 219 8.54 -6.71 19.53
N ARG A 220 8.92 -7.96 19.23
CA ARG A 220 9.66 -8.85 20.15
C ARG A 220 11.18 -8.75 19.96
N GLY A 221 11.63 -8.22 18.83
CA GLY A 221 13.03 -8.09 18.47
C GLY A 221 13.56 -6.66 18.56
N ASP A 222 14.75 -6.46 18.01
CA ASP A 222 15.47 -5.18 17.92
C ASP A 222 15.43 -4.57 16.50
N LYS A 223 14.90 -5.32 15.53
CA LYS A 223 14.79 -4.92 14.12
C LYS A 223 13.44 -4.28 13.82
N THR A 224 13.46 -3.28 12.95
CA THR A 224 12.25 -2.72 12.35
C THR A 224 11.53 -3.75 11.46
N PRO A 225 10.22 -3.59 11.19
CA PRO A 225 9.52 -4.45 10.23
C PRO A 225 10.19 -4.48 8.85
N THR A 226 10.74 -3.34 8.38
CA THR A 226 11.46 -3.23 7.12
C THR A 226 12.74 -4.09 7.12
N GLU A 227 13.57 -3.99 8.15
CA GLU A 227 14.78 -4.84 8.28
C GLU A 227 14.43 -6.34 8.32
N LEU A 228 13.37 -6.70 9.03
CA LEU A 228 12.93 -8.10 9.10
C LEU A 228 12.46 -8.63 7.75
N ILE A 229 11.67 -7.86 6.99
CA ILE A 229 11.15 -8.37 5.71
C ILE A 229 12.25 -8.51 4.67
N TYR A 230 13.26 -7.63 4.66
CA TYR A 230 14.44 -7.78 3.81
C TYR A 230 15.17 -9.09 4.12
N GLY A 231 15.51 -9.33 5.38
CA GLY A 231 16.19 -10.57 5.78
C GLY A 231 15.38 -11.83 5.44
N LYS A 232 14.05 -11.80 5.63
CA LYS A 232 13.18 -12.93 5.26
C LYS A 232 13.17 -13.22 3.76
N VAL A 233 13.16 -12.18 2.92
CA VAL A 233 13.20 -12.35 1.46
C VAL A 233 14.58 -12.85 1.00
N GLU A 234 15.66 -12.32 1.57
CA GLU A 234 17.01 -12.82 1.31
C GLU A 234 17.15 -14.28 1.70
N ASP A 235 16.71 -14.66 2.90
CA ASP A 235 16.71 -16.05 3.36
C ASP A 235 15.89 -16.93 2.41
N ALA A 236 14.70 -16.48 1.99
CA ALA A 236 13.87 -17.23 1.05
C ALA A 236 14.56 -17.46 -0.30
N ILE A 237 15.29 -16.47 -0.82
CA ILE A 237 15.95 -16.55 -2.13
C ILE A 237 17.28 -17.31 -2.05
N TYR A 238 18.06 -17.11 -0.99
CA TYR A 238 19.46 -17.56 -0.88
C TYR A 238 19.67 -18.77 0.03
N SER A 239 18.65 -19.25 0.77
CA SER A 239 18.75 -20.46 1.60
C SER A 239 18.93 -21.76 0.80
N GLY A 240 18.87 -21.72 -0.53
CA GLY A 240 18.96 -22.90 -1.39
C GLY A 240 17.70 -23.77 -1.38
N ILE A 241 16.62 -23.31 -0.74
CA ILE A 241 15.29 -23.91 -0.83
C ILE A 241 14.81 -23.80 -2.28
N SER A 242 14.33 -24.90 -2.85
CA SER A 242 13.87 -24.91 -4.23
C SER A 242 12.63 -24.02 -4.39
N PHE A 243 12.46 -23.38 -5.55
CA PHE A 243 11.28 -22.55 -5.83
C PHE A 243 9.96 -23.32 -5.65
N SER A 244 9.98 -24.66 -5.85
CA SER A 244 8.86 -25.55 -5.59
C SER A 244 8.49 -25.70 -4.11
N GLU A 245 9.43 -25.52 -3.19
CA GLU A 245 9.20 -25.61 -1.75
C GLU A 245 8.73 -24.27 -1.13
N LEU A 246 8.85 -23.17 -1.88
CA LEU A 246 8.41 -21.82 -1.48
C LEU A 246 6.95 -21.48 -1.87
N LEU A 247 6.34 -22.23 -2.79
CA LEU A 247 5.00 -21.97 -3.35
C LEU A 247 3.85 -22.55 -2.54
#